data_AF-A0A953XAP9-F1
#
_entry.id   AF-A0A953XAP9-F1
#
_cell.length_a   1.000
_cell.length_b   1.000
_cell.length_c   1.000
_cell.angle_alpha   90.00
_cell.angle_beta   90.00
_cell.angle_gamma   90.00
#
_symmetry.space_group_name_H-M   'P 1'
#
loop_
_entity.id
_entity.type
_entity.pdbx_description
1 polymer ?
#
loop_
_entity_poly.entity_id
_entity_poly.type
_entity_poly.pdbx_seq_one_letter_code
_entity_poly.pdbx_strand_id
1 'polypeptide(L)'
;MGLFGGMKNFLTGGGAKVDLEIGSIVRGESVPVKVTAEIDDKDMEVRNVYVRLRAQEVIDIPDVELAPPNPKAEPPRGLKRTHQTFNQEFRIAGSQTLKGGGTYEFEGEVTLPAQVSPSFVGRYASHVWQVTAALDKTGNDPDSGWVEVQVF
;
A
#
# COMPACT_ATOMS: atom_id res chain seq x y z
N MET A 1 -17.72 16.94 -8.98
CA MET A 1 -16.80 16.04 -9.72
C MET A 1 -16.06 15.23 -8.67
N GLY A 2 -16.08 13.91 -8.78
CA GLY A 2 -15.76 12.98 -7.70
C GLY A 2 -14.36 13.17 -7.12
N LEU A 3 -14.28 13.21 -5.79
CA LEU A 3 -13.05 13.42 -5.00
C LEU A 3 -12.17 12.16 -4.89
N PHE A 4 -12.61 11.04 -5.45
CA PHE A 4 -11.92 9.76 -5.36
C PHE A 4 -11.44 9.33 -6.75
N GLY A 5 -10.12 9.18 -6.90
CA GLY A 5 -9.52 8.55 -8.06
C GLY A 5 -9.84 7.06 -8.00
N GLY A 6 -10.62 6.56 -8.95
CA GLY A 6 -11.17 5.22 -8.93
C GLY A 6 -10.08 4.14 -8.89
N MET A 7 -9.92 3.54 -7.72
CA MET A 7 -9.25 2.27 -7.54
C MET A 7 -10.12 1.43 -6.61
N LYS A 8 -10.64 0.32 -7.11
CA LYS A 8 -11.48 -0.62 -6.36
C LYS A 8 -10.88 -2.00 -6.50
N ASN A 9 -10.39 -2.56 -5.41
CA ASN A 9 -9.82 -3.90 -5.36
C ASN A 9 -10.44 -4.61 -4.16
N PHE A 10 -11.43 -5.46 -4.44
CA PHE A 10 -12.00 -6.34 -3.43
C PHE A 10 -11.07 -7.54 -3.26
N LEU A 11 -10.42 -7.62 -2.10
CA LEU A 11 -9.77 -8.85 -1.65
C LEU A 11 -10.62 -9.53 -0.58
N THR A 12 -10.83 -10.83 -0.77
CA THR A 12 -11.63 -11.67 0.11
C THR A 12 -10.69 -12.44 1.03
N GLY A 13 -10.70 -12.14 2.33
CA GLY A 13 -9.84 -12.82 3.29
C GLY A 13 -10.35 -12.67 4.72
N GLY A 14 -10.31 -13.74 5.52
CA GLY A 14 -10.53 -13.64 6.96
C GLY A 14 -11.97 -13.35 7.43
N GLY A 15 -12.99 -13.53 6.60
CA GLY A 15 -14.41 -13.35 6.99
C GLY A 15 -14.99 -11.98 6.65
N ALA A 16 -14.28 -11.19 5.85
CA ALA A 16 -14.77 -9.94 5.30
C ALA A 16 -14.13 -9.68 3.92
N LYS A 17 -14.77 -8.80 3.14
CA LYS A 17 -14.16 -8.16 1.97
C LYS A 17 -13.90 -6.71 2.28
N VAL A 18 -12.71 -6.24 1.93
CA VAL A 18 -12.31 -4.86 2.17
C VAL A 18 -11.97 -4.20 0.85
N ASP A 19 -12.44 -2.96 0.67
CA ASP A 19 -12.15 -2.09 -0.46
C ASP A 19 -11.65 -0.74 0.05
N LEU A 20 -10.78 -0.10 -0.74
CA LEU A 20 -10.17 1.17 -0.39
C LEU A 20 -10.28 2.14 -1.57
N GLU A 21 -10.96 3.25 -1.35
CA GLU A 21 -10.93 4.41 -2.23
C GLU A 21 -10.01 5.49 -1.62
N ILE A 22 -9.06 6.01 -2.39
CA ILE A 22 -8.10 7.03 -1.94
C ILE A 22 -8.00 8.16 -2.96
N GLY A 23 -7.90 9.40 -2.47
CA GLY A 23 -7.64 10.57 -3.31
C GLY A 23 -6.23 10.60 -3.90
N SER A 24 -5.94 11.61 -4.72
CA SER A 24 -4.58 11.86 -5.21
C SER A 24 -3.64 12.19 -4.05
N ILE A 25 -2.48 11.55 -4.01
CA ILE A 25 -1.56 11.67 -2.88
C ILE A 25 -0.49 12.72 -3.20
N VAL A 26 -0.51 13.82 -2.45
CA VAL A 26 0.49 14.88 -2.49
C VAL A 26 1.21 14.94 -1.14
N ARG A 27 2.54 14.97 -1.17
CA ARG A 27 3.34 15.01 0.05
C ARG A 27 3.07 16.29 0.84
N GLY A 28 2.86 16.14 2.15
CA GLY A 28 2.54 17.24 3.05
C GLY A 28 1.05 17.63 3.12
N GLU A 29 0.21 17.02 2.28
CA GLU A 29 -1.24 17.28 2.27
C GLU A 29 -2.03 16.13 2.90
N SER A 30 -3.19 16.46 3.46
CA SER A 30 -4.19 15.47 3.88
C SER A 30 -4.92 14.94 2.66
N VAL A 31 -5.00 13.61 2.55
CA VAL A 31 -5.67 12.91 1.46
C VAL A 31 -6.88 12.18 2.03
N PRO A 32 -8.09 12.41 1.49
CA PRO A 32 -9.27 11.69 1.95
C PRO A 32 -9.19 10.21 1.53
N VAL A 33 -9.63 9.34 2.43
CA VAL A 33 -9.76 7.90 2.21
C VAL A 33 -11.13 7.41 2.62
N LYS A 34 -11.63 6.41 1.92
CA LYS A 34 -12.85 5.67 2.27
C LYS A 34 -12.55 4.18 2.24
N VAL A 35 -12.77 3.53 3.38
CA VAL A 35 -12.65 2.07 3.53
C VAL A 35 -14.05 1.48 3.55
N THR A 36 -14.33 0.52 2.67
CA THR A 36 -15.59 -0.22 2.66
C THR A 36 -15.33 -1.64 3.11
N ALA A 37 -16.10 -2.12 4.09
CA ALA A 37 -16.00 -3.47 4.62
C ALA A 37 -17.34 -4.19 4.50
N GLU A 38 -17.37 -5.31 3.77
CA GLU A 38 -18.48 -6.26 3.76
C GLU A 38 -18.14 -7.42 4.69
N ILE A 39 -18.93 -7.62 5.74
CA ILE A 39 -18.74 -8.72 6.70
C ILE A 39 -19.55 -9.91 6.23
N ASP A 40 -18.94 -11.10 6.24
CA ASP A 40 -19.62 -12.37 5.98
C ASP A 40 -20.65 -12.66 7.10
N ASP A 41 -21.09 -13.91 7.29
CA ASP A 41 -22.26 -14.22 8.13
C ASP A 41 -22.07 -14.04 9.65
N LYS A 42 -20.84 -13.79 10.14
CA LYS A 42 -20.54 -13.73 11.59
C LYS A 42 -20.10 -12.35 12.02
N ASP A 43 -20.58 -11.94 13.19
CA ASP A 43 -20.10 -10.74 13.86
C ASP A 43 -18.57 -10.76 14.00
N MET A 44 -17.95 -9.62 13.74
CA MET A 44 -16.51 -9.43 13.77
C MET A 44 -16.15 -8.32 14.74
N GLU A 45 -15.36 -8.66 15.75
CA GLU A 45 -14.72 -7.67 16.62
C GLU A 45 -13.47 -7.14 15.93
N VAL A 46 -13.43 -5.83 15.69
CA VAL A 46 -12.26 -5.14 15.16
C VAL A 46 -11.70 -4.19 16.22
N ARG A 47 -10.37 -4.13 16.33
CA ARG A 47 -9.67 -3.22 17.26
C ARG A 47 -9.49 -1.85 16.64
N ASN A 48 -9.30 -1.80 15.32
CA ASN A 48 -9.28 -0.57 14.53
C ASN A 48 -9.48 -0.91 13.05
N VAL A 49 -9.86 0.12 12.30
CA VAL A 49 -9.81 0.12 10.82
C VAL A 49 -8.64 1.03 10.46
N TYR A 50 -7.73 0.55 9.63
CA TYR A 50 -6.52 1.29 9.30
C TYR A 50 -6.21 1.23 7.81
N VAL A 51 -5.52 2.29 7.35
CA VAL A 51 -4.90 2.36 6.04
C VAL A 51 -3.40 2.33 6.24
N ARG A 52 -2.69 1.49 5.48
CA ARG A 52 -1.24 1.37 5.55
C ARG A 52 -0.63 1.80 4.23
N LEU A 53 0.33 2.71 4.30
CA LEU A 53 1.16 3.09 3.17
C LEU A 53 2.57 2.55 3.39
N ARG A 54 3.15 1.98 2.33
CA ARG A 54 4.56 1.61 2.28
C ARG A 54 5.20 2.11 1.00
N ALA A 55 6.49 2.39 1.07
CA ALA A 55 7.29 2.73 -0.08
C ALA A 55 8.57 1.89 -0.11
N GLN A 56 8.98 1.51 -1.32
CA GLN A 56 10.20 0.77 -1.56
C GLN A 56 10.98 1.40 -2.70
N GLU A 57 12.28 1.58 -2.47
CA GLU A 57 13.23 1.85 -3.54
C GLU A 57 13.73 0.52 -4.09
N VAL A 58 13.63 0.37 -5.41
CA VAL A 58 14.10 -0.81 -6.15
C VAL A 58 15.21 -0.36 -7.07
N ILE A 59 16.39 -0.95 -6.93
CA ILE A 59 17.53 -0.78 -7.82
C ILE A 59 17.67 -2.07 -8.63
N ASP A 60 17.68 -1.95 -9.94
CA ASP A 60 17.85 -3.06 -10.88
C ASP A 60 18.84 -2.64 -11.97
N ILE A 61 20.11 -2.97 -11.75
CA ILE A 61 21.20 -2.75 -12.71
C ILE A 61 21.43 -4.08 -13.43
N PRO A 62 21.19 -4.17 -14.75
CA PRO A 62 21.39 -5.42 -15.48
C PRO A 62 22.88 -5.79 -15.55
N ASP A 63 23.13 -7.07 -15.84
CA ASP A 63 24.45 -7.51 -16.26
C ASP A 63 24.91 -6.71 -17.48
N VAL A 64 26.21 -6.41 -17.54
CA VAL A 64 26.80 -5.76 -18.71
C VAL A 64 27.70 -6.78 -19.39
N GLU A 65 27.38 -7.13 -20.64
CA GLU A 65 28.26 -7.92 -21.51
C GLU A 65 29.42 -7.05 -21.99
N LEU A 66 30.34 -6.75 -21.08
CA LEU A 66 31.63 -6.18 -21.41
C LEU A 66 32.63 -7.33 -21.43
N ALA A 67 33.39 -7.43 -22.53
CA ALA A 67 34.57 -8.28 -22.55
C ALA A 67 35.45 -7.87 -21.37
N PRO A 68 35.74 -8.78 -20.42
CA PRO A 68 36.49 -8.38 -19.25
C PRO A 68 37.89 -7.95 -19.70
N PRO A 69 38.43 -6.85 -19.14
CA PRO A 69 39.77 -6.38 -19.49
C PRO A 69 40.85 -7.42 -19.21
N ASN A 70 40.55 -8.41 -18.37
CA ASN A 70 41.34 -9.60 -18.12
C ASN A 70 40.49 -10.85 -18.43
N PRO A 71 40.92 -11.76 -19.32
CA PRO A 71 40.20 -13.00 -19.64
C PRO A 71 39.93 -13.93 -18.45
N LYS A 72 40.62 -13.72 -17.31
CA LYS A 72 40.40 -14.45 -16.06
C LYS A 72 39.46 -13.75 -15.08
N ALA A 73 39.04 -12.52 -15.35
CA ALA A 73 38.10 -11.81 -14.50
C ALA A 73 36.67 -12.30 -14.78
N GLU A 74 35.89 -12.42 -13.71
CA GLU A 74 34.46 -12.66 -13.86
C GLU A 74 33.79 -11.45 -14.55
N PRO A 75 32.79 -11.67 -15.42
CA PRO A 75 32.02 -10.58 -15.98
C PRO A 75 31.33 -9.77 -14.87
N PRO A 76 31.14 -8.45 -15.06
CA PRO A 76 30.39 -7.64 -14.10
C PRO A 76 28.98 -8.21 -13.94
N ARG A 77 28.61 -8.55 -12.70
CA ARG A 77 27.25 -8.98 -12.37
C ARG A 77 26.36 -7.78 -12.09
N GLY A 78 25.13 -7.86 -12.56
CA GLY A 78 24.05 -6.95 -12.27
C GLY A 78 23.72 -6.95 -10.78
N LEU A 79 23.02 -5.91 -10.37
CA LEU A 79 22.65 -5.65 -8.99
C LEU A 79 21.16 -5.43 -8.89
N LYS A 80 20.49 -6.32 -8.16
CA LYS A 80 19.11 -6.11 -7.74
C LYS A 80 19.03 -5.92 -6.24
N ARG A 81 18.46 -4.79 -5.80
CA ARG A 81 18.26 -4.46 -4.38
C ARG A 81 16.90 -3.81 -4.20
N THR A 82 16.26 -4.12 -3.07
CA THR A 82 15.03 -3.48 -2.64
C THR A 82 15.22 -3.01 -1.21
N HIS A 83 14.84 -1.77 -0.93
CA HIS A 83 14.93 -1.16 0.38
C HIS A 83 13.62 -0.46 0.73
N GLN A 84 13.06 -0.76 1.91
CA GLN A 84 11.85 -0.08 2.38
C GLN A 84 12.23 1.30 2.95
N THR A 85 11.73 2.34 2.30
CA THR A 85 11.99 3.75 2.65
C THR A 85 10.89 4.35 3.52
N PHE A 86 9.69 3.77 3.47
CA PHE A 86 8.53 4.22 4.25
C PHE A 86 7.61 3.06 4.63
N ASN A 87 7.04 3.10 5.83
CA ASN A 87 5.97 2.21 6.28
C ASN A 87 5.23 2.88 7.45
N GLN A 88 3.97 3.22 7.25
CA GLN A 88 3.14 3.86 8.27
C GLN A 88 1.69 3.38 8.18
N GLU A 89 1.08 3.24 9.35
CA GLU A 89 -0.34 2.93 9.52
C GLU A 89 -1.08 4.19 10.01
N PHE A 90 -2.24 4.41 9.42
CA PHE A 90 -3.14 5.51 9.72
C PHE A 90 -4.45 4.92 10.21
N ARG A 91 -4.81 5.23 11.45
CA ARG A 91 -6.07 4.77 12.05
C ARG A 91 -7.23 5.59 11.49
N ILE A 92 -8.18 4.92 10.86
CA ILE A 92 -9.40 5.52 10.30
C ILE A 92 -10.56 5.42 11.28
N ALA A 93 -10.73 4.26 11.92
CA ALA A 93 -11.77 4.06 12.93
C ALA A 93 -11.24 3.29 14.15
N GLY A 94 -11.93 3.43 15.28
CA GLY A 94 -11.61 2.72 16.51
C GLY A 94 -12.20 1.32 16.60
N SER A 95 -12.07 0.75 17.79
CA SER A 95 -12.60 -0.58 18.09
C SER A 95 -14.12 -0.56 18.06
N GLN A 96 -14.70 -1.58 17.43
CA GLN A 96 -16.14 -1.76 17.27
C GLN A 96 -16.45 -3.21 16.92
N THR A 97 -17.72 -3.60 17.09
CA THR A 97 -18.24 -4.88 16.60
C THR A 97 -19.01 -4.63 15.31
N LEU A 98 -18.57 -5.22 14.22
CA LEU A 98 -19.25 -5.21 12.93
C LEU A 98 -20.17 -6.42 12.86
N LYS A 99 -21.44 -6.22 12.51
CA LYS A 99 -22.43 -7.30 12.45
C LYS A 99 -22.27 -8.12 11.18
N GLY A 100 -22.47 -9.43 11.32
CA GLY A 100 -22.47 -10.34 10.18
C GLY A 100 -23.52 -9.96 9.13
N GLY A 101 -23.17 -10.06 7.85
CA GLY A 101 -23.98 -9.68 6.70
C GLY A 101 -24.09 -8.17 6.49
N GLY A 102 -23.38 -7.36 7.29
CA GLY A 102 -23.38 -5.91 7.19
C GLY A 102 -22.33 -5.36 6.23
N THR A 103 -22.66 -4.21 5.62
CA THR A 103 -21.70 -3.38 4.87
C THR A 103 -21.45 -2.10 5.65
N TYR A 104 -20.19 -1.75 5.84
CA TYR A 104 -19.73 -0.61 6.63
C TYR A 104 -18.80 0.27 5.82
N GLU A 105 -18.94 1.58 5.98
CA GLU A 105 -18.09 2.57 5.34
C GLU A 105 -17.41 3.43 6.41
N PHE A 106 -16.10 3.60 6.28
CA PHE A 106 -15.27 4.40 7.17
C PHE A 106 -14.54 5.45 6.35
N GLU A 107 -14.76 6.72 6.67
CA GLU A 107 -14.09 7.85 6.05
C GLU A 107 -13.02 8.41 6.99
N GLY A 108 -11.90 8.84 6.42
CA GLY A 108 -10.82 9.48 7.18
C GLY A 108 -9.84 10.21 6.27
N GLU A 109 -8.75 10.64 6.87
CA GLU A 109 -7.67 11.32 6.17
C GLU A 109 -6.32 10.67 6.47
N VAL A 110 -5.45 10.62 5.46
CA VAL A 110 -4.05 10.21 5.61
C VAL A 110 -3.15 11.38 5.21
N THR A 111 -2.12 11.66 6.00
CA THR A 111 -1.17 12.74 5.71
C THR A 111 0.23 12.15 5.56
N LEU A 112 0.80 12.26 4.37
CA LEU A 112 2.20 11.88 4.16
C LEU A 112 3.12 13.03 4.58
N PRO A 113 4.23 12.76 5.29
CA PRO A 113 5.21 13.79 5.60
C PRO A 113 5.81 14.39 4.32
N ALA A 114 6.03 15.71 4.29
CA ALA A 114 6.54 16.41 3.09
C ALA A 114 7.93 15.92 2.63
N GLN A 115 8.74 15.39 3.56
CA GLN A 115 10.11 14.97 3.32
C GLN A 115 10.26 13.57 2.70
N VAL A 116 9.17 12.82 2.51
CA VAL A 116 9.26 11.49 1.88
C VAL A 116 9.57 11.62 0.39
N SER A 117 10.22 10.61 -0.18
CA SER A 117 10.51 10.57 -1.62
C SER A 117 9.21 10.34 -2.43
N PRO A 118 9.00 11.05 -3.55
CA PRO A 118 7.82 10.84 -4.40
C PRO A 118 7.94 9.51 -5.17
N SER A 119 6.89 9.11 -5.86
CA SER A 119 6.98 8.04 -6.85
C SER A 119 7.92 8.45 -7.98
N PHE A 120 8.78 7.54 -8.43
CA PHE A 120 9.56 7.75 -9.65
C PHE A 120 9.86 6.43 -10.36
N VAL A 121 10.05 6.52 -11.67
CA VAL A 121 10.50 5.41 -12.51
C VAL A 121 11.68 5.89 -13.35
N GLY A 122 12.87 5.43 -12.98
CA GLY A 122 14.10 5.63 -13.73
C GLY A 122 14.52 4.36 -14.48
N ARG A 123 15.65 4.46 -15.19
CA ARG A 123 16.18 3.34 -15.99
C ARG A 123 16.65 2.16 -15.15
N TYR A 124 17.26 2.42 -14.00
CA TYR A 124 17.87 1.41 -13.11
C TYR A 124 17.38 1.50 -11.67
N ALA A 125 16.50 2.45 -11.38
CA ALA A 125 15.96 2.66 -10.06
C ALA A 125 14.49 3.09 -10.17
N SER A 126 13.66 2.64 -9.25
CA SER A 126 12.29 3.12 -9.08
C SER A 126 11.97 3.28 -7.60
N HIS A 127 10.99 4.15 -7.31
CA HIS A 127 10.42 4.27 -5.99
C HIS A 127 8.92 4.04 -6.09
N VAL A 128 8.48 2.91 -5.53
CA VAL A 128 7.13 2.39 -5.67
C VAL A 128 6.40 2.56 -4.35
N TRP A 129 5.22 3.16 -4.42
CA TRP A 129 4.32 3.33 -3.29
C TRP A 129 3.17 2.34 -3.39
N GLN A 130 2.81 1.75 -2.26
CA GLN A 130 1.69 0.84 -2.16
C GLN A 130 0.83 1.19 -0.95
N VAL A 131 -0.47 1.04 -1.10
CA VAL A 131 -1.46 1.28 -0.06
C VAL A 131 -2.36 0.05 0.11
N THR A 132 -2.82 -0.17 1.33
CA THR A 132 -3.85 -1.17 1.65
C THR A 132 -4.72 -0.67 2.80
N ALA A 133 -5.99 -1.06 2.83
CA ALA A 133 -6.85 -0.92 4.00
C ALA A 133 -7.08 -2.28 4.65
N ALA A 134 -7.19 -2.31 5.97
CA ALA A 134 -7.39 -3.55 6.70
C ALA A 134 -8.21 -3.35 7.99
N LEU A 135 -8.79 -4.46 8.44
CA LEU A 135 -9.53 -4.57 9.69
C LEU A 135 -8.67 -5.34 10.71
N ASP A 136 -8.11 -4.64 11.70
CA ASP A 136 -7.34 -5.29 12.78
C ASP A 136 -8.28 -6.14 13.61
N LYS A 137 -8.14 -7.47 13.49
CA LYS A 137 -8.91 -8.42 14.26
C LYS A 137 -7.99 -9.46 14.89
N THR A 138 -8.55 -10.28 15.77
CA THR A 138 -7.80 -11.44 16.27
C THR A 138 -7.59 -12.46 15.15
N GLY A 139 -6.33 -12.80 14.88
CA GLY A 139 -5.94 -13.76 13.85
C GLY A 139 -5.38 -13.06 12.62
N ASN A 140 -5.89 -13.41 11.43
CA ASN A 140 -5.50 -12.77 10.18
C ASN A 140 -6.46 -11.64 9.84
N ASP A 141 -5.90 -10.46 9.54
CA ASP A 141 -6.66 -9.28 9.19
C ASP A 141 -7.23 -9.41 7.76
N PRO A 142 -8.55 -9.21 7.57
CA PRO A 142 -9.10 -8.91 6.25
C PRO A 142 -8.49 -7.61 5.71
N ASP A 143 -8.01 -7.64 4.47
CA ASP A 143 -7.41 -6.47 3.82
C ASP A 143 -7.88 -6.31 2.37
N SER A 144 -7.70 -5.10 1.82
CA SER A 144 -7.99 -4.76 0.42
C SER A 144 -6.87 -5.20 -0.54
N GLY A 145 -5.86 -5.89 -0.01
CA GLY A 145 -4.52 -6.04 -0.55
C GLY A 145 -3.81 -4.76 -0.90
N TRP A 146 -2.61 -4.98 -1.42
CA TRP A 146 -1.70 -3.92 -1.81
C TRP A 146 -2.00 -3.42 -3.21
N VAL A 147 -2.18 -2.12 -3.32
CA VAL A 147 -2.39 -1.43 -4.59
C VAL A 147 -1.31 -0.39 -4.77
N GLU A 148 -0.72 -0.34 -5.96
CA GLU A 148 0.26 0.68 -6.29
C GLU A 148 -0.40 2.03 -6.51
N VAL A 149 0.21 3.09 -5.98
CA VAL A 149 -0.28 4.47 -6.07
C VAL A 149 0.83 5.41 -6.50
N GLN A 150 0.44 6.53 -7.11
CA GLN A 150 1.37 7.61 -7.43
C GLN A 150 1.36 8.66 -6.32
N VAL A 151 2.55 9.01 -5.84
CA VAL A 151 2.79 10.05 -4.83
C VAL A 151 3.59 11.17 -5.45
N PHE A 152 3.10 12.40 -5.34
CA PHE A 152 3.68 13.61 -5.95
C PHE A 152 4.40 14.49 -4.93
#